data_AF-A0A7W0HET3-F1
#
_entry.id   AF-A0A7W0HET3-F1
#
_cell.length_a   1.000
_cell.length_b   1.000
_cell.length_c   1.000
_cell.angle_alpha   90.00
_cell.angle_beta   90.00
_cell.angle_gamma   90.00
#
_symmetry.space_group_name_H-M   'P 1'
#
loop_
_entity.id
_entity.type
_entity.pdbx_description
1 polymer ?
#
loop_
_entity_poly.entity_id
_entity_poly.type
_entity_poly.pdbx_seq_one_letter_code
_entity_poly.pdbx_strand_id
1 'polypeptide(L)' 'MTTTPTISPVLRYQDAAAAIDFLAAAFGVERHSDHRTPDGLVAHADLRRGPSASA' A
#
# COMPACT_ATOMS: atom_id res chain seq x y z
N MET A 1 17.98 23.94 3.41
CA MET A 1 16.97 23.22 2.63
C MET A 1 16.10 22.47 3.62
N THR A 2 14.79 22.72 3.62
CA THR A 2 13.86 22.07 4.55
C THR A 2 13.22 20.89 3.85
N THR A 3 13.55 19.66 4.24
CA THR A 3 12.90 18.45 3.72
C THR A 3 11.51 18.32 4.33
N THR A 4 10.50 18.13 3.50
CA THR A 4 9.15 17.80 3.98
C THR A 4 9.14 16.33 4.43
N PRO A 5 8.70 16.03 5.67
CA PRO A 5 8.62 14.65 6.12
C PRO A 5 7.57 13.87 5.31
N THR A 6 7.88 12.62 4.98
CA THR A 6 6.93 11.69 4.36
C THR A 6 6.28 10.83 5.43
N ILE A 7 4.95 10.69 5.37
CA ILE A 7 4.16 9.84 6.27
C ILE A 7 3.50 8.74 5.45
N SER A 8 3.70 7.48 5.84
CA SER A 8 3.07 6.31 5.21
C SER A 8 2.16 5.62 6.22
N PRO A 9 0.83 5.64 6.03
CA PRO A 9 -0.09 4.97 6.94
C PRO A 9 -0.01 3.45 6.79
N VAL A 10 -0.15 2.73 7.90
CA VAL A 10 -0.26 1.27 7.92
C VAL A 10 -1.71 0.90 8.19
N LEU A 11 -2.31 0.15 7.27
CA LEU A 11 -3.68 -0.34 7.36
C LEU A 11 -3.65 -1.85 7.57
N ARG A 12 -4.37 -2.35 8.58
CA ARG A 12 -4.47 -3.79 8.86
C ARG A 12 -5.89 -4.26 8.57
N TYR A 13 -6.01 -5.25 7.70
CA TYR A 13 -7.27 -5.87 7.32
C TYR A 13 -7.26 -7.34 7.72
N GLN A 14 -8.44 -7.90 7.99
CA GLN A 14 -8.57 -9.36 8.17
C GLN A 14 -8.30 -10.09 6.85
N ASP A 15 -8.86 -9.57 5.75
CA ASP A 15 -8.55 -10.00 4.39
C ASP A 15 -7.84 -8.87 3.65
N ALA A 16 -6.50 -8.92 3.70
CA ALA A 16 -5.66 -7.94 3.04
C ALA A 16 -5.73 -8.05 1.51
N ALA A 17 -5.97 -9.24 0.95
CA ALA A 17 -6.08 -9.41 -0.50
C ALA A 17 -7.34 -8.70 -1.03
N ALA A 18 -8.49 -8.99 -0.42
CA ALA A 18 -9.75 -8.34 -0.77
C ALA A 18 -9.71 -6.82 -0.56
N ALA A 19 -9.05 -6.36 0.52
CA ALA A 19 -8.88 -4.93 0.76
C ALA A 19 -8.05 -4.25 -0.32
N ILE A 20 -6.96 -4.88 -0.79
CA ILE A 20 -6.12 -4.30 -1.85
C ILE A 20 -6.90 -4.22 -3.17
N ASP A 21 -7.65 -5.27 -3.53
CA ASP A 21 -8.45 -5.28 -4.75
C ASP A 21 -9.53 -4.19 -4.71
N PHE A 22 -10.20 -4.04 -3.57
CA PHE A 22 -11.15 -2.94 -3.34
C PHE A 22 -10.48 -1.57 -3.46
N LEU A 23 -9.34 -1.36 -2.80
CA LEU A 23 -8.65 -0.07 -2.82
C LEU A 23 -8.21 0.28 -4.24
N ALA A 24 -7.70 -0.70 -5.00
CA ALA A 24 -7.32 -0.52 -6.39
C ALA A 24 -8.53 -0.13 -7.26
N ALA A 25 -9.65 -0.84 -7.13
CA ALA A 25 -10.86 -0.54 -7.89
C ALA A 25 -11.50 0.80 -7.51
N ALA A 26 -11.56 1.12 -6.22
CA ALA A 26 -12.26 2.30 -5.71
C ALA A 26 -11.43 3.59 -5.85
N PHE A 27 -10.11 3.51 -5.67
CA PHE A 27 -9.24 4.68 -5.61
C PHE A 27 -8.20 4.74 -6.72
N GLY A 28 -8.07 3.69 -7.54
CA GLY A 28 -7.03 3.61 -8.57
C GLY A 28 -5.62 3.58 -7.98
N VAL A 29 -5.45 3.01 -6.78
CA VAL A 29 -4.10 2.74 -6.24
C VAL A 29 -3.49 1.55 -6.96
N GLU A 30 -2.18 1.62 -7.19
CA GLU A 30 -1.40 0.57 -7.80
C GLU A 30 -0.62 -0.19 -6.72
N ARG A 31 -0.51 -1.50 -6.89
CA ARG A 31 0.28 -2.36 -6.01
C ARG A 31 1.75 -2.15 -6.34
N HIS A 32 2.50 -1.57 -5.42
CA HIS A 32 3.93 -1.31 -5.57
C HIS A 32 4.78 -2.47 -5.03
N SER A 33 4.37 -3.08 -3.92
CA SER A 33 5.00 -4.28 -3.37
C SER A 33 3.95 -5.25 -2.82
N ASP A 34 4.25 -6.55 -2.89
CA ASP A 34 3.42 -7.61 -2.34
C ASP A 34 4.30 -8.72 -1.77
N HIS A 35 4.41 -8.77 -0.45
CA HIS A 35 5.15 -9.77 0.28
C HIS A 35 4.17 -10.73 0.92
N ARG A 36 4.30 -12.02 0.58
CA ARG A 36 3.42 -13.07 1.09
C ARG A 36 4.13 -13.99 2.06
N THR A 37 3.36 -14.54 2.99
CA THR A 37 3.78 -15.69 3.79
C THR A 37 3.87 -16.93 2.91
N PRO A 38 4.53 -18.02 3.37
CA PRO A 38 4.56 -19.29 2.65
C PRO A 38 3.15 -19.85 2.35
N ASP A 39 2.19 -19.61 3.24
CA ASP A 39 0.78 -20.00 3.09
C ASP A 39 -0.03 -19.07 2.16
N GLY A 40 0.62 -18.06 1.57
CA GLY A 40 0.02 -17.17 0.56
C GLY A 40 -0.73 -15.95 1.12
N LEU A 41 -0.69 -15.71 2.43
CA LEU A 41 -1.30 -14.51 3.04
C LEU A 41 -0.43 -13.28 2.77
N VAL A 42 -1.06 -12.12 2.61
CA VAL A 42 -0.32 -10.85 2.49
C VAL A 42 0.29 -10.49 3.85
N ALA A 43 1.61 -10.61 3.96
CA ALA A 43 2.37 -10.19 5.14
C ALA A 43 2.59 -8.68 5.15
N HIS A 44 2.90 -8.11 3.98
CA HIS A 44 3.09 -6.68 3.76
C HIS A 44 2.83 -6.32 2.30
N ALA A 45 2.14 -5.21 2.05
CA ALA A 45 1.97 -4.68 0.70
C ALA A 45 2.01 -3.15 0.74
N ASP A 46 2.76 -2.56 -0.19
CA ASP A 46 2.75 -1.13 -0.42
C ASP A 46 1.84 -0.81 -1.58
N LEU A 47 0.89 0.10 -1.37
CA LEU A 47 0.01 0.65 -2.40
C LEU A 47 0.35 2.11 -2.63
N ARG A 48 0.31 2.56 -3.88
CA ARG A 48 0.64 3.93 -4.24
C ARG A 48 -0.37 4.50 -5.21
N ARG A 49 -0.65 5.80 -5.08
CA ARG A 49 -1.38 6.58 -6.09
C ARG A 49 -0.58 7.83 -6.40
N GLY A 50 -0.01 7.89 -7.60
CA GLY A 50 0.81 9.02 -8.03
C GLY A 50 2.08 9.22 -7.19
N PRO A 51 2.83 10.31 -7.43
CA PRO A 51 4.01 10.63 -6.63
C PRO A 51 3.63 11.01 -5.20
N SER A 52 4.28 10.36 -4.23
CA SER A 52 4.46 10.97 -2.91
C SER A 52 5.36 12.19 -3.13
N ALA A 53 4.95 13.37 -2.67
CA ALA A 53 5.74 14.58 -2.82
C ALA A 53 7.11 14.37 -2.12
N SER A 54 8.15 14.12 -2.90
CA SER A 54 9.53 14.22 -2.44
C SER A 54 10.08 15.48 -3.08
N ALA A 55 10.49 16.45 -2.26
CA ALA A 55 11.44 17.47 -2.64
C ALA A 55 12.86 16.91 -2.45
#